data_AF-A0AAD5SMR0-F1
#
_entry.id   AF-A0AAD5SMR0-F1
#
_cell.length_a   1.000
_cell.length_b   1.000
_cell.length_c   1.000
_cell.angle_alpha   90.00
_cell.angle_beta   90.00
_cell.angle_gamma   90.00
#
_symmetry.space_group_name_H-M   'P 1'
#
loop_
_entity.id
_entity.type
_entity.pdbx_description
1 polymer ?
#
loop_
_entity_poly.entity_id
_entity_poly.type
_entity_poly.pdbx_seq_one_letter_code
_entity_poly.pdbx_strand_id
1 'polypeptide(L)'
;MTISPCFPAISSFQLITRTETDIREFFKTITPRVHHDRLVYCIAGMLFAHTSPGPFGGTKSNPGYVNFDGKSVASLLRFIVSAAYLSYWGLKGREGLESVVHCVNRVVMLHSITTAVLEVDNKYLTDELLLNGMKRSGHIEWYGGGAKIVPWLQFHPENQSAVYFSP
;
A
#
# COMPACT_ATOMS: atom_id res chain seq x y z
N MET A 1 -37.38 2.43 25.90
CA MET A 1 -36.72 3.36 24.95
C MET A 1 -35.23 3.36 25.25
N THR A 2 -34.45 2.59 24.52
CA THR A 2 -32.98 2.63 24.60
C THR A 2 -32.49 3.78 23.74
N ILE A 3 -31.89 4.78 24.38
CA ILE A 3 -31.24 5.90 23.71
C ILE A 3 -30.00 5.31 23.06
N SER A 4 -30.05 5.13 21.74
CA SER A 4 -28.87 4.71 20.97
C SER A 4 -27.81 5.80 21.14
N PRO A 5 -26.59 5.50 21.62
CA PRO A 5 -25.57 6.51 21.77
C PRO A 5 -25.28 7.10 20.39
N CYS A 6 -25.59 8.40 20.23
CA CYS A 6 -25.14 9.19 19.11
C CYS A 6 -23.62 9.27 19.20
N PHE A 7 -22.94 8.33 18.54
CA PHE A 7 -21.50 8.44 18.33
C PHE A 7 -21.24 9.78 17.64
N PRO A 8 -20.25 10.57 18.11
CA PRO A 8 -19.93 11.81 17.43
C PRO A 8 -19.65 11.49 15.96
N ALA A 9 -20.34 12.18 15.06
CA ALA A 9 -20.16 12.00 13.62
C ALA A 9 -18.70 12.33 13.28
N ILE A 10 -17.88 11.30 13.09
CA ILE A 10 -16.47 11.44 12.71
C ILE A 10 -16.45 12.15 11.35
N SER A 11 -15.71 13.26 11.26
CA SER A 11 -15.56 13.97 9.99
C SER A 11 -14.82 13.11 8.96
N SER A 12 -15.06 13.35 7.68
CA SER A 12 -14.34 12.69 6.58
C SER A 12 -12.82 12.79 6.74
N PHE A 13 -12.33 13.96 7.13
CA PHE A 13 -10.93 14.23 7.39
C PHE A 13 -10.37 13.37 8.54
N GLN A 14 -11.10 13.27 9.65
CA GLN A 14 -10.70 12.45 10.80
C GLN A 14 -10.69 10.98 10.44
N LEU A 15 -11.66 10.50 9.66
CA LEU A 15 -11.72 9.11 9.22
C LEU A 15 -10.51 8.76 8.34
N ILE A 16 -10.22 9.58 7.32
CA ILE A 16 -9.06 9.40 6.44
C ILE A 16 -7.76 9.40 7.26
N THR A 17 -7.58 10.37 8.14
CA THR A 17 -6.37 10.50 8.97
C THR A 17 -6.20 9.31 9.91
N ARG A 18 -7.31 8.83 10.50
CA ARG A 18 -7.30 7.66 11.36
C ARG A 18 -6.94 6.40 10.58
N THR A 19 -7.59 6.15 9.44
CA THR A 19 -7.29 5.01 8.58
C THR A 19 -5.84 5.03 8.07
N GLU A 20 -5.32 6.19 7.70
CA GLU A 20 -3.90 6.35 7.34
C GLU A 20 -2.99 5.91 8.50
N THR A 21 -3.27 6.40 9.71
CA THR A 21 -2.49 6.06 10.91
C THR A 21 -2.56 4.58 11.23
N ASP A 22 -3.75 4.00 11.24
CA ASP A 22 -4.01 2.60 11.55
C ASP A 22 -3.26 1.67 10.57
N ILE A 23 -3.27 1.98 9.26
CA ILE A 23 -2.54 1.21 8.25
C ILE A 23 -1.02 1.29 8.51
N ARG A 24 -0.49 2.47 8.82
CA ARG A 24 0.95 2.63 9.09
C ARG A 24 1.39 1.88 10.34
N GLU A 25 0.60 1.94 11.41
CA GLU A 25 0.88 1.21 12.65
C GLU A 25 0.79 -0.30 12.44
N PHE A 26 -0.21 -0.76 11.69
CA PHE A 26 -0.33 -2.16 11.31
C PHE A 26 0.90 -2.65 10.53
N PHE A 27 1.36 -1.90 9.53
CA PHE A 27 2.55 -2.24 8.76
C PHE A 27 3.82 -2.30 9.60
N LYS A 28 4.02 -1.33 10.50
CA LYS A 28 5.14 -1.37 11.45
C LYS A 28 5.11 -2.61 12.33
N THR A 29 3.91 -3.03 12.75
CA THR A 29 3.73 -4.17 13.67
C THR A 29 3.99 -5.50 12.97
N ILE A 30 3.47 -5.68 11.74
CA ILE A 30 3.53 -6.96 11.03
C ILE A 30 4.82 -7.15 10.22
N THR A 31 5.55 -6.07 9.95
CA THR A 31 6.81 -6.12 9.18
C THR A 31 7.97 -5.43 9.90
N PRO A 32 8.36 -5.88 11.11
CA PRO A 32 9.40 -5.21 11.90
C PRO A 32 10.79 -5.23 11.24
N ARG A 33 10.99 -6.07 10.23
CA ARG A 33 12.27 -6.32 9.56
C ARG A 33 12.45 -5.59 8.23
N VAL A 34 11.43 -4.87 7.76
CA VAL A 34 11.51 -4.04 6.56
C VAL A 34 10.90 -2.68 6.80
N HIS A 35 11.30 -1.71 5.98
CA HIS A 35 10.68 -0.40 6.02
C HIS A 35 9.23 -0.47 5.54
N HIS A 36 8.29 -0.01 6.37
CA HIS A 36 6.84 -0.02 6.10
C HIS A 36 6.43 0.65 4.78
N ASP A 37 7.18 1.66 4.33
CA ASP A 37 6.98 2.32 3.03
C ASP A 37 7.04 1.34 1.84
N ARG A 38 7.79 0.23 1.99
CA ARG A 38 7.84 -0.84 1.00
C ARG A 38 6.44 -1.37 0.69
N LEU A 39 5.63 -1.59 1.73
CA LEU A 39 4.27 -2.13 1.57
C LEU A 39 3.35 -1.11 0.90
N VAL A 40 3.52 0.18 1.19
CA VAL A 40 2.74 1.25 0.52
C VAL A 40 3.03 1.28 -0.98
N TYR A 41 4.29 1.17 -1.38
CA TYR A 41 4.62 1.04 -2.79
C TYR A 41 4.10 -0.26 -3.42
N CYS A 42 4.20 -1.39 -2.73
CA CYS A 42 3.61 -2.63 -3.24
C CYS A 42 2.10 -2.49 -3.47
N ILE A 43 1.38 -1.81 -2.56
CA ILE A 43 -0.03 -1.48 -2.75
C ILE A 43 -0.20 -0.65 -4.02
N ALA A 44 0.56 0.44 -4.17
CA ALA A 44 0.48 1.27 -5.38
C ALA A 44 0.80 0.46 -6.66
N GLY A 45 1.75 -0.48 -6.61
CA GLY A 45 2.08 -1.36 -7.73
C GLY A 45 0.94 -2.28 -8.16
N MET A 46 0.11 -2.72 -7.20
CA MET A 46 -1.10 -3.48 -7.47
C MET A 46 -2.26 -2.57 -7.91
N LEU A 47 -2.44 -1.45 -7.22
CA LEU A 47 -3.61 -0.60 -7.29
C LEU A 47 -3.58 0.32 -8.52
N PHE A 48 -2.43 0.86 -8.90
CA PHE A 48 -2.27 1.82 -10.00
C PHE A 48 -2.04 1.10 -11.33
N ALA A 49 -2.98 0.24 -11.71
CA ALA A 49 -2.94 -0.45 -13.01
C ALA A 49 -3.95 0.20 -13.95
N HIS A 50 -3.67 0.23 -15.25
CA HIS A 50 -4.64 0.74 -16.23
C HIS A 50 -5.98 -0.02 -16.25
N THR A 51 -6.01 -1.24 -15.69
CA THR A 51 -7.20 -2.08 -15.52
C THR A 51 -7.88 -1.92 -14.17
N SER A 52 -7.31 -1.16 -13.25
CA SER A 52 -7.87 -0.99 -11.90
C SER A 52 -9.16 -0.17 -11.94
N PRO A 53 -10.10 -0.41 -11.01
CA PRO A 53 -11.29 0.42 -10.91
C PRO A 53 -10.93 1.87 -10.55
N GLY A 54 -11.84 2.79 -10.88
CA GLY A 54 -11.75 4.15 -10.35
C GLY A 54 -11.76 4.11 -8.81
N PRO A 55 -10.94 4.93 -8.13
CA PRO A 55 -10.12 6.03 -8.63
C PRO A 55 -8.64 5.67 -8.81
N PHE A 56 -8.29 4.41 -9.04
CA PHE A 56 -6.88 3.98 -9.09
C PHE A 56 -6.41 3.61 -10.50
N GLY A 57 -7.38 3.32 -11.38
CA GLY A 57 -7.13 3.16 -12.80
C GLY A 57 -6.68 4.44 -13.50
N GLY A 58 -6.13 4.28 -14.70
CA GLY A 58 -5.66 5.37 -15.55
C GLY A 58 -5.46 4.90 -16.98
N THR A 59 -4.89 5.76 -17.82
CA THR A 59 -4.55 5.34 -19.19
C THR A 59 -3.35 4.39 -19.17
N LYS A 60 -3.14 3.64 -20.25
CA LYS A 60 -1.95 2.78 -20.38
C LYS A 60 -0.64 3.56 -20.34
N SER A 61 -0.65 4.81 -20.80
CA SER A 61 0.51 5.71 -20.79
C SER A 61 0.71 6.43 -19.47
N ASN A 62 -0.32 6.53 -18.62
CA ASN A 62 -0.22 7.14 -17.29
C ASN A 62 -1.09 6.37 -16.27
N PRO A 63 -0.69 5.15 -15.89
CA PRO A 63 -1.45 4.32 -14.97
C PRO A 63 -1.32 4.76 -13.51
N GLY A 64 -0.47 5.76 -13.22
CA GLY A 64 -0.13 6.30 -11.90
C GLY A 64 -1.19 7.11 -11.16
N TYR A 65 -2.41 7.10 -11.70
CA TYR A 65 -3.45 8.09 -11.49
C TYR A 65 -3.07 9.51 -11.96
N VAL A 66 -3.97 10.15 -12.71
CA VAL A 66 -3.75 11.44 -13.40
C VAL A 66 -3.42 12.60 -12.44
N ASN A 67 -3.86 12.51 -11.17
CA ASN A 67 -3.82 13.63 -10.22
C ASN A 67 -2.91 13.40 -9.00
N PHE A 68 -2.14 12.32 -8.94
CA PHE A 68 -1.16 12.17 -7.84
C PHE A 68 0.12 12.91 -8.21
N ASP A 69 0.44 13.97 -7.46
CA ASP A 69 1.63 14.81 -7.63
C ASP A 69 2.54 14.81 -6.38
N GLY A 70 2.20 13.97 -5.40
CA GLY A 70 2.95 13.82 -4.17
C GLY A 70 4.36 13.30 -4.41
N LYS A 71 5.30 13.71 -3.57
CA LYS A 71 6.71 13.30 -3.64
C LYS A 71 7.13 12.35 -2.51
N SER A 72 6.20 11.97 -1.66
CA SER A 72 6.47 11.17 -0.45
C SER A 72 5.54 9.97 -0.35
N VAL A 73 6.01 8.93 0.33
CA VAL A 73 5.21 7.72 0.58
C VAL A 73 4.03 8.01 1.49
N ALA A 74 4.18 8.93 2.45
CA ALA A 74 3.07 9.40 3.28
C ALA A 74 1.98 10.05 2.44
N SER A 75 2.34 10.95 1.51
CA SER A 75 1.37 11.55 0.58
C SER A 75 0.72 10.50 -0.32
N LEU A 76 1.46 9.46 -0.73
CA LEU A 76 0.93 8.36 -1.53
C LEU A 76 -0.12 7.55 -0.77
N LEU A 77 0.17 7.14 0.48
CA LEU A 77 -0.80 6.42 1.31
C LEU A 77 -2.04 7.27 1.58
N ARG A 78 -1.84 8.54 1.97
CA ARG A 78 -2.93 9.48 2.19
C ARG A 78 -3.79 9.65 0.95
N PHE A 79 -3.18 9.73 -0.23
CA PHE A 79 -3.88 9.80 -1.50
C PHE A 79 -4.72 8.53 -1.74
N ILE A 80 -4.15 7.34 -1.57
CA ILE A 80 -4.86 6.05 -1.75
C ILE A 80 -6.11 5.99 -0.86
N VAL A 81 -5.94 6.30 0.42
CA VAL A 81 -7.04 6.28 1.41
C VAL A 81 -8.10 7.34 1.07
N SER A 82 -7.66 8.58 0.80
CA SER A 82 -8.57 9.69 0.48
C SER A 82 -9.38 9.40 -0.77
N ALA A 83 -8.73 8.90 -1.83
CA ALA A 83 -9.39 8.58 -3.08
C ALA A 83 -10.42 7.47 -2.91
N ALA A 84 -10.10 6.41 -2.14
CA ALA A 84 -11.06 5.34 -1.83
C ALA A 84 -12.33 5.88 -1.16
N TYR A 85 -12.17 6.73 -0.13
CA TYR A 85 -13.28 7.34 0.58
C TYR A 85 -14.07 8.34 -0.26
N LEU A 86 -13.38 9.15 -1.08
CA LEU A 86 -14.04 10.09 -2.00
C LEU A 86 -14.88 9.35 -3.04
N SER A 87 -14.36 8.26 -3.61
CA SER A 87 -15.13 7.39 -4.51
C SER A 87 -16.34 6.80 -3.79
N TYR A 88 -16.16 6.34 -2.55
CA TYR A 88 -17.25 5.79 -1.74
C TYR A 88 -18.35 6.81 -1.44
N TRP A 89 -18.00 8.02 -1.02
CA TRP A 89 -18.99 9.05 -0.72
C TRP A 89 -19.62 9.67 -1.96
N GLY A 90 -18.80 9.94 -3.00
CA GLY A 90 -19.23 10.65 -4.21
C GLY A 90 -19.99 9.76 -5.20
N LEU A 91 -19.55 8.52 -5.39
CA LEU A 91 -20.15 7.58 -6.35
C LEU A 91 -21.02 6.51 -5.69
N LYS A 92 -21.08 6.49 -4.34
CA LYS A 92 -21.78 5.47 -3.54
C LYS A 92 -21.30 4.02 -3.79
N GLY A 93 -20.14 3.85 -4.44
CA GLY A 93 -19.53 2.56 -4.76
C GLY A 93 -18.54 2.09 -3.70
N ARG A 94 -18.45 0.80 -3.46
CA ARG A 94 -17.51 0.19 -2.47
C ARG A 94 -16.23 -0.34 -3.10
N GLU A 95 -16.20 -0.43 -4.42
CA GLU A 95 -15.18 -1.13 -5.20
C GLU A 95 -13.77 -0.56 -4.95
N GLY A 96 -13.65 0.77 -4.79
CA GLY A 96 -12.38 1.42 -4.45
C GLY A 96 -11.89 1.02 -3.05
N LEU A 97 -12.76 1.07 -2.04
CA LEU A 97 -12.41 0.64 -0.68
C LEU A 97 -12.06 -0.85 -0.64
N GLU A 98 -12.85 -1.70 -1.28
CA GLU A 98 -12.62 -3.14 -1.36
C GLU A 98 -11.29 -3.45 -2.07
N SER A 99 -10.94 -2.70 -3.11
CA SER A 99 -9.65 -2.83 -3.81
C SER A 99 -8.48 -2.48 -2.89
N VAL A 100 -8.59 -1.42 -2.10
CA VAL A 100 -7.56 -1.04 -1.12
C VAL A 100 -7.41 -2.13 -0.06
N VAL A 101 -8.51 -2.59 0.53
CA VAL A 101 -8.49 -3.69 1.53
C VAL A 101 -7.87 -4.95 0.94
N HIS A 102 -8.26 -5.32 -0.29
CA HIS A 102 -7.69 -6.46 -0.99
C HIS A 102 -6.17 -6.32 -1.18
N CYS A 103 -5.70 -5.17 -1.64
CA CYS A 103 -4.27 -4.92 -1.84
C CYS A 103 -3.49 -4.93 -0.51
N VAL A 104 -4.02 -4.30 0.54
CA VAL A 104 -3.41 -4.32 1.89
C VAL A 104 -3.24 -5.76 2.38
N ASN A 105 -4.31 -6.56 2.33
CA ASN A 105 -4.28 -7.95 2.78
C ASN A 105 -3.31 -8.79 1.93
N ARG A 106 -3.31 -8.58 0.61
CA ARG A 106 -2.44 -9.33 -0.32
C ARG A 106 -0.97 -9.01 -0.10
N VAL A 107 -0.62 -7.73 0.07
CA VAL A 107 0.76 -7.29 0.31
C VAL A 107 1.27 -7.82 1.65
N VAL A 108 0.45 -7.78 2.70
CA VAL A 108 0.79 -8.37 3.99
C VAL A 108 1.01 -9.88 3.85
N MET A 109 0.11 -10.59 3.17
CA MET A 109 0.25 -12.03 2.96
C MET A 109 1.52 -12.39 2.17
N LEU A 110 1.80 -11.68 1.06
CA LEU A 110 3.02 -11.87 0.27
C LEU A 110 4.27 -11.64 1.12
N HIS A 111 4.27 -10.61 1.96
CA HIS A 111 5.39 -10.30 2.82
C HIS A 111 5.59 -11.35 3.94
N SER A 112 4.50 -11.76 4.60
CA SER A 112 4.53 -12.79 5.64
C SER A 112 4.99 -14.15 5.08
N ILE A 113 4.55 -14.53 3.88
CA ILE A 113 4.97 -15.78 3.23
C ILE A 113 6.44 -15.70 2.78
N THR A 114 6.88 -14.55 2.24
CA THR A 114 8.29 -14.31 1.90
C THR A 114 9.19 -14.51 3.12
N THR A 115 8.69 -14.18 4.32
CA THR A 115 9.41 -14.33 5.58
C THR A 115 9.39 -15.76 6.13
N ALA A 116 8.46 -16.62 5.70
CA ALA A 116 8.17 -17.89 6.37
C ALA A 116 8.65 -19.16 5.65
N VAL A 117 8.53 -19.28 4.31
CA VAL A 117 8.65 -20.61 3.67
C VAL A 117 9.28 -20.62 2.26
N LEU A 118 9.22 -19.53 1.48
CA LEU A 118 9.66 -19.54 0.06
C LEU A 118 10.31 -18.21 -0.29
N GLU A 119 11.62 -18.11 -0.06
CA GLU A 119 12.38 -16.85 -0.12
C GLU A 119 12.63 -16.32 -1.54
N VAL A 120 12.67 -17.20 -2.53
CA VAL A 120 13.17 -16.83 -3.87
C VAL A 120 12.05 -16.21 -4.72
N ASP A 121 10.93 -16.93 -4.92
CA ASP A 121 9.90 -16.48 -5.87
C ASP A 121 9.04 -15.31 -5.36
N ASN A 122 8.71 -15.29 -4.06
CA ASN A 122 7.87 -14.23 -3.49
C ASN A 122 8.61 -12.91 -3.28
N LYS A 123 9.93 -12.97 -3.07
CA LYS A 123 10.78 -11.78 -3.02
C LYS A 123 10.78 -11.07 -4.36
N TYR A 124 10.96 -11.79 -5.47
CA TYR A 124 10.92 -11.20 -6.81
C TYR A 124 9.59 -10.53 -7.10
N LEU A 125 8.48 -11.21 -6.78
CA LEU A 125 7.14 -10.63 -6.96
C LEU A 125 6.96 -9.35 -6.12
N THR A 126 7.42 -9.35 -4.87
CA THR A 126 7.32 -8.17 -3.99
C THR A 126 8.22 -7.03 -4.47
N ASP A 127 9.45 -7.32 -4.91
CA ASP A 127 10.39 -6.35 -5.48
C ASP A 127 9.85 -5.76 -6.79
N GLU A 128 9.22 -6.59 -7.64
CA GLU A 128 8.57 -6.15 -8.86
C GLU A 128 7.38 -5.23 -8.56
N LEU A 129 6.51 -5.60 -7.61
CA LEU A 129 5.39 -4.76 -7.17
C LEU A 129 5.86 -3.43 -6.59
N LEU A 130 6.92 -3.46 -5.78
CA LEU A 130 7.57 -2.27 -5.23
C LEU A 130 8.06 -1.34 -6.35
N LEU A 131 8.85 -1.87 -7.29
CA LEU A 131 9.36 -1.09 -8.43
C LEU A 131 8.24 -0.52 -9.28
N ASN A 132 7.22 -1.32 -9.58
CA ASN A 132 6.05 -0.87 -10.30
C ASN A 132 5.32 0.25 -9.55
N GLY A 133 5.16 0.12 -8.23
CA GLY A 133 4.57 1.16 -7.40
C GLY A 133 5.35 2.46 -7.41
N MET A 134 6.68 2.41 -7.29
CA MET A 134 7.54 3.59 -7.36
C MET A 134 7.44 4.28 -8.73
N LYS A 135 7.43 3.51 -9.83
CA LYS A 135 7.28 4.05 -11.20
C LYS A 135 5.91 4.67 -11.41
N ARG A 136 4.86 3.96 -11.02
CA ARG A 136 3.47 4.39 -11.19
C ARG A 136 3.15 5.60 -10.34
N SER A 137 3.68 5.70 -9.12
CA SER A 137 3.55 6.91 -8.31
C SER A 137 4.42 8.09 -8.77
N GLY A 138 5.23 7.93 -9.83
CA GLY A 138 6.11 9.00 -10.33
C GLY A 138 7.30 9.31 -9.42
N HIS A 139 7.57 8.49 -8.42
CA HIS A 139 8.69 8.68 -7.49
C HIS A 139 10.04 8.25 -8.09
N ILE A 140 10.03 7.44 -9.16
CA ILE A 140 11.20 7.11 -10.00
C ILE A 140 10.82 7.12 -11.48
N GLU A 141 11.81 7.22 -12.35
CA GLU A 141 11.62 7.18 -13.80
C GLU A 141 11.10 5.82 -14.27
N TRP A 142 10.21 5.86 -15.28
CA TRP A 142 9.60 4.66 -15.87
C TRP A 142 10.58 3.87 -16.74
N TYR A 143 11.39 4.60 -17.53
CA TYR A 143 12.36 4.09 -18.48
C TYR A 143 13.77 4.57 -18.13
N GLY A 144 14.77 3.72 -18.37
CA GLY A 144 16.17 3.97 -18.03
C GLY A 144 16.72 2.90 -17.09
N GLY A 145 17.96 2.43 -17.35
CA GLY A 145 18.60 1.33 -16.60
C GLY A 145 18.92 1.63 -15.13
N GLY A 146 18.46 2.76 -14.59
CA GLY A 146 18.71 3.24 -13.23
C GLY A 146 17.61 2.92 -12.21
N ALA A 147 16.47 2.36 -12.62
CA ALA A 147 15.38 2.02 -11.69
C ALA A 147 15.81 0.88 -10.75
N LYS A 148 16.29 1.26 -9.56
CA LYS A 148 16.74 0.33 -8.52
C LYS A 148 15.98 0.61 -7.24
N ILE A 149 15.67 -0.46 -6.51
CA ILE A 149 15.16 -0.35 -5.15
C ILE A 149 16.28 0.24 -4.29
N VAL A 150 16.01 1.39 -3.68
CA VAL A 150 16.94 2.05 -2.77
C VAL A 150 17.27 1.15 -1.57
N PRO A 151 18.50 1.17 -1.03
CA PRO A 151 18.93 0.19 -0.02
C PRO A 151 18.01 0.06 1.20
N TRP A 152 17.47 1.17 1.70
CA TRP A 152 16.57 1.17 2.86
C TRP A 152 15.18 0.57 2.59
N LEU A 153 14.83 0.31 1.32
CA LEU A 153 13.60 -0.40 0.91
C LEU A 153 13.86 -1.86 0.52
N GLN A 154 15.12 -2.31 0.48
CA GLN A 154 15.45 -3.67 0.10
C GLN A 154 15.04 -4.67 1.19
N PHE A 155 14.59 -5.84 0.77
CA PHE A 155 14.37 -6.95 1.67
C PHE A 155 15.69 -7.71 1.86
N HIS A 156 16.20 -7.70 3.10
CA HIS A 156 17.42 -8.38 3.52
C HIS A 156 17.06 -9.64 4.31
N PRO A 157 17.17 -10.86 3.73
CA PRO A 157 16.89 -12.10 4.44
C PRO A 157 17.80 -12.32 5.66
N GLU A 158 19.02 -11.77 5.66
CA GLU A 158 19.99 -11.85 6.75
C GLU A 158 19.55 -11.18 8.08
N ASN A 159 18.48 -10.37 8.08
CA ASN A 159 17.85 -9.87 9.32
C ASN A 159 16.91 -10.91 9.97
N GLN A 160 16.88 -12.14 9.46
CA GLN A 160 16.27 -13.30 10.10
C GLN A 160 17.20 -13.91 11.16
N SER A 161 17.64 -13.12 12.15
CA SER A 161 18.13 -13.73 13.39
C SER A 161 16.98 -14.58 13.93
N ALA A 162 17.21 -15.89 13.93
CA ALA A 162 16.26 -16.90 14.30
C ALA A 162 15.68 -16.58 15.69
N VAL A 163 14.40 -16.22 15.73
CA VAL A 163 13.63 -16.36 16.96
C VAL A 163 13.35 -17.85 17.06
N TYR A 164 14.35 -18.61 17.52
CA TYR A 164 14.10 -19.92 18.08
C TYR A 164 13.24 -19.68 19.31
N PHE A 165 11.94 -19.94 19.21
CA PHE A 165 11.18 -20.28 20.40
C PHE A 165 11.74 -21.63 20.87
N SER A 166 12.61 -21.58 21.89
CA SER A 166 12.92 -22.79 22.65
C SER A 166 11.64 -23.26 23.37
N PRO A 167 11.43 -24.59 23.44
CA PRO A 167 10.22 -25.18 24.02
C PRO A 167 10.00 -24.81 25.48
#